data_AF-A0A9D7D4M5-F1
#
_entry.id   AF-A0A9D7D4M5-F1
#
_cell.length_a   1.000
_cell.length_b   1.000
_cell.length_c   1.000
_cell.angle_alpha   90.00
_cell.angle_beta   90.00
_cell.angle_gamma   90.00
#
_symmetry.space_group_name_H-M   'P 1'
#
loop_
_entity.id
_entity.type
_entity.pdbx_description
1 polymer ?
#
loop_
_entity_poly.entity_id
_entity_poly.type
_entity_poly.pdbx_seq_one_letter_code
_entity_poly.pdbx_strand_id
1 'polypeptide(L)'
;MQKLRLAFSVIVIIAIAGFMAYSTGPSLLRDWRLRGVETVEVASRLDDGSCRVYLFAINFCNLKLTTEHTALDDTLLFFDMGHSEGYDVVVRADPNDPTQVTTTVGLEMFWDRVITLAVFLGLFVIGIFSSIVQLLKRDPQPAN
;
A
#
# COMPACT_ATOMS: atom_id res chain seq x y z
N MET A 1 -3.69 -23.44 25.74
CA MET A 1 -2.77 -23.01 24.67
C MET A 1 -3.48 -22.47 23.42
N GLN A 2 -4.58 -23.06 22.94
CA GLN A 2 -5.18 -22.64 21.65
C GLN A 2 -5.83 -21.24 21.65
N LYS A 3 -6.49 -20.82 22.74
CA LYS A 3 -7.03 -19.45 22.87
C LYS A 3 -5.92 -18.38 22.83
N LEU A 4 -4.79 -18.65 23.49
CA LEU A 4 -3.62 -17.77 23.47
C LEU A 4 -3.03 -17.65 22.06
N ARG A 5 -2.94 -18.77 21.32
CA ARG A 5 -2.48 -18.76 19.92
C ARG A 5 -3.40 -17.91 19.03
N LEU A 6 -4.72 -18.06 19.15
CA LEU A 6 -5.69 -17.27 18.39
C LEU A 6 -5.62 -15.78 18.72
N ALA A 7 -5.54 -15.42 20.00
CA ALA A 7 -5.40 -14.03 20.43
C ALA A 7 -4.09 -13.41 19.89
N PHE A 8 -2.99 -14.14 19.97
CA PHE A 8 -1.71 -13.69 19.39
C PHE A 8 -1.80 -13.52 17.88
N SER A 9 -2.40 -14.46 17.15
CA SER A 9 -2.62 -14.35 15.70
C SER A 9 -3.44 -13.12 15.33
N VAL A 10 -4.51 -12.81 16.07
CA VAL A 10 -5.33 -11.60 15.84
C VAL A 10 -4.49 -10.33 16.00
N ILE A 11 -3.69 -10.24 17.07
CA ILE A 11 -2.80 -9.09 17.30
C ILE A 11 -1.80 -8.92 16.15
N VAL A 12 -1.19 -10.02 15.70
CA VAL A 12 -0.24 -10.01 14.58
C VAL A 12 -0.92 -9.54 13.28
N ILE A 13 -2.12 -10.05 12.98
CA ILE A 13 -2.86 -9.63 11.78
C ILE A 13 -3.20 -8.14 11.83
N ILE A 14 -3.65 -7.62 12.98
CA ILE A 14 -3.92 -6.19 13.17
C ILE A 14 -2.64 -5.37 12.95
N ALA A 15 -1.51 -5.80 13.51
CA ALA A 15 -0.24 -5.10 13.34
C ALA A 15 0.20 -5.05 11.87
N ILE A 16 0.08 -6.16 11.13
CA ILE A 16 0.40 -6.22 9.70
C ILE A 16 -0.54 -5.32 8.89
N ALA A 17 -1.85 -5.39 9.14
CA ALA A 17 -2.83 -4.54 8.46
C ALA A 17 -2.57 -3.05 8.72
N GLY A 18 -2.26 -2.68 9.97
CA GLY A 18 -1.90 -1.32 10.37
C GLY A 18 -0.63 -0.83 9.69
N PHE A 19 0.42 -1.66 9.65
CA PHE A 19 1.67 -1.34 8.96
C PHE A 19 1.46 -1.13 7.45
N MET A 20 0.65 -1.98 6.82
CA MET A 20 0.32 -1.88 5.40
C MET A 20 -0.42 -0.58 5.07
N ALA A 21 -1.44 -0.24 5.87
CA ALA A 21 -2.16 1.02 5.73
C ALA A 21 -1.27 2.24 5.99
N TYR A 22 -0.36 2.16 6.98
CA TYR A 22 0.56 3.26 7.30
C TYR A 22 1.61 3.50 6.21
N SER A 23 2.15 2.43 5.61
CA SER A 23 3.18 2.53 4.58
C SER A 23 2.63 2.95 3.21
N THR A 24 1.42 2.52 2.85
CA THR A 24 0.84 2.77 1.52
C THR A 24 -0.19 3.91 1.52
N GLY A 25 -0.83 4.17 2.66
CA GLY A 25 -1.91 5.16 2.79
C GLY A 25 -1.49 6.60 2.48
N PRO A 26 -0.36 7.11 3.01
CA PRO A 26 0.08 8.49 2.74
C PRO A 26 0.35 8.76 1.25
N SER A 27 0.98 7.82 0.54
CA SER A 27 1.24 7.96 -0.90
C SER A 27 -0.08 7.95 -1.70
N LEU A 28 -0.98 7.01 -1.41
CA LEU A 28 -2.33 6.99 -2.00
C LEU A 28 -3.10 8.30 -1.78
N LEU A 29 -3.03 8.88 -0.57
CA LEU A 29 -3.72 10.13 -0.28
C LEU A 29 -3.16 11.30 -1.09
N ARG A 30 -1.84 11.37 -1.23
CA ARG A 30 -1.14 12.38 -2.04
C ARG A 30 -1.52 12.24 -3.52
N ASP A 31 -1.50 11.02 -4.03
CA ASP A 31 -1.75 10.75 -5.44
C ASP A 31 -3.22 10.98 -5.80
N TRP A 32 -4.15 10.71 -4.87
CA TRP A 32 -5.56 11.07 -5.01
C TRP A 32 -5.76 12.59 -5.16
N ARG A 33 -5.03 13.40 -4.38
CA ARG A 33 -5.10 14.87 -4.49
C ARG A 33 -4.60 15.35 -5.85
N LEU A 34 -3.46 14.82 -6.29
CA LEU A 34 -2.81 15.24 -7.54
C LEU A 34 -3.49 14.70 -8.80
N ARG A 35 -4.26 13.62 -8.70
CA ARG A 35 -5.02 13.06 -9.83
C ARG A 35 -6.10 14.00 -10.36
N GLY A 36 -6.66 14.87 -9.52
CA GLY A 36 -7.70 15.84 -9.92
C GLY A 36 -7.15 17.15 -10.48
N VAL A 37 -5.82 17.31 -10.55
CA VAL A 37 -5.15 18.54 -10.95
C VAL A 37 -4.37 18.30 -12.24
N GLU A 38 -4.25 19.32 -13.08
CA GLU A 38 -3.36 19.29 -14.23
C GLU A 38 -1.91 19.33 -13.75
N THR A 39 -1.21 18.19 -13.79
CA THR A 39 0.17 18.08 -13.30
C THR A 39 1.18 18.27 -14.42
N VAL A 40 2.29 18.93 -14.10
CA VAL A 40 3.42 19.14 -15.00
C VAL A 40 4.57 18.21 -14.66
N GLU A 41 5.30 17.78 -15.68
CA GLU A 41 6.54 17.04 -15.50
C GLU A 41 7.62 17.94 -14.91
N VAL A 42 8.34 17.42 -13.91
CA VAL A 42 9.46 18.12 -13.27
C VAL A 42 10.72 17.27 -13.31
N ALA A 43 11.86 17.94 -13.49
CA ALA A 43 13.15 17.27 -13.44
C ALA A 43 13.36 16.65 -12.07
N SER A 44 13.76 15.37 -12.05
CA SER A 44 14.02 14.63 -10.84
C SER A 44 15.25 13.75 -11.01
N ARG A 45 15.93 13.48 -9.91
CA ARG A 45 17.00 12.51 -9.82
C ARG A 45 16.53 11.33 -8.99
N LEU A 46 16.64 10.13 -9.55
CA LEU A 46 16.44 8.89 -8.80
C LEU A 46 17.66 8.65 -7.90
N ASP A 47 17.45 8.65 -6.59
CA ASP A 47 18.49 8.38 -5.60
C ASP A 47 18.55 6.88 -5.25
N ASP A 48 17.38 6.25 -5.11
CA ASP A 48 17.24 4.82 -4.87
C ASP A 48 15.92 4.32 -5.47
N GLY A 49 15.92 3.10 -6.01
CA GLY A 49 14.77 2.52 -6.68
C GLY A 49 14.81 1.00 -6.64
N SER A 50 13.80 0.36 -6.04
CA SER A 50 13.68 -1.10 -6.02
C SER A 50 12.26 -1.53 -6.28
N CYS A 51 12.05 -2.37 -7.30
CA CYS A 51 10.78 -3.01 -7.59
C CYS A 51 10.92 -4.52 -7.42
N ARG A 52 10.01 -5.12 -6.64
CA ARG A 52 9.93 -6.57 -6.46
C ARG A 52 8.55 -7.04 -6.90
N VAL A 53 8.55 -8.08 -7.72
CA VAL A 53 7.34 -8.77 -8.15
C VAL A 53 7.15 -10.00 -7.28
N TYR A 54 6.00 -10.09 -6.62
CA TYR A 54 5.58 -11.25 -5.84
C TYR A 54 4.41 -11.94 -6.52
N LEU A 55 4.38 -13.28 -6.46
CA LEU A 55 3.30 -14.10 -7.02
C LEU A 55 3.00 -13.80 -8.50
N PHE A 56 3.99 -13.33 -9.26
CA PHE A 56 3.89 -12.91 -10.67
C PHE A 56 2.87 -11.79 -10.97
N ALA A 57 2.35 -11.11 -9.96
CA ALA A 57 1.32 -10.09 -10.17
C ALA A 57 1.30 -8.94 -9.14
N ILE A 58 1.90 -9.13 -7.95
CA ILE A 58 1.95 -8.08 -6.93
C ILE A 58 3.27 -7.34 -7.08
N ASN A 59 3.19 -6.08 -7.49
CA ASN A 59 4.32 -5.19 -7.62
C ASN A 59 4.50 -4.39 -6.34
N PHE A 60 5.71 -4.44 -5.79
CA PHE A 60 6.12 -3.65 -4.64
C PHE A 60 7.34 -2.82 -5.03
N CYS A 61 7.12 -1.53 -5.28
CA CYS A 61 8.16 -0.59 -5.67
C CYS A 61 8.41 0.42 -4.56
N ASN A 62 9.68 0.64 -4.22
CA ASN A 62 10.13 1.73 -3.35
C ASN A 62 10.99 2.64 -4.19
N LEU A 63 10.65 3.92 -4.22
CA LEU A 63 11.29 4.94 -5.02
C LEU A 63 11.68 6.09 -4.12
N LYS A 64 12.94 6.49 -4.19
CA LYS A 64 13.45 7.70 -3.55
C LYS A 64 13.97 8.61 -4.65
N LEU A 65 13.27 9.72 -4.84
CA LEU A 65 13.61 10.72 -5.84
C LEU A 65 13.84 12.06 -5.16
N THR A 66 14.78 12.83 -5.67
CA THR A 66 14.98 14.22 -5.27
C THR A 66 14.66 15.12 -6.45
N THR A 67 13.80 16.11 -6.20
CA THR A 67 13.48 17.20 -7.13
C THR A 67 14.17 18.49 -6.64
N GLU A 68 14.09 19.56 -7.43
CA GLU A 68 14.60 20.88 -7.02
C GLU A 68 13.94 21.38 -5.72
N HIS A 69 12.66 21.05 -5.51
CA HIS A 69 11.85 21.63 -4.44
C HIS A 69 11.61 20.69 -3.26
N THR A 70 11.67 19.37 -3.48
CA THR A 70 11.36 18.39 -2.44
C THR A 70 11.97 17.00 -2.71
N ALA A 71 12.14 16.23 -1.65
CA ALA A 71 12.44 14.80 -1.74
C ALA A 71 11.15 13.99 -1.65
N LEU A 72 11.03 12.99 -2.52
CA LEU A 72 9.90 12.08 -2.61
C LEU A 72 10.35 10.68 -2.21
N ASP A 73 9.83 10.18 -1.09
CA ASP A 73 9.89 8.77 -0.72
C ASP A 73 8.53 8.15 -1.02
N ASP A 74 8.49 7.25 -1.99
CA ASP A 74 7.26 6.66 -2.50
C ASP A 74 7.29 5.14 -2.42
N THR A 75 6.25 4.59 -1.79
CA THR A 75 6.00 3.15 -1.72
C THR A 75 4.74 2.84 -2.51
N LEU A 76 4.92 2.09 -3.60
CA LEU A 76 3.86 1.68 -4.52
C LEU A 76 3.61 0.18 -4.34
N LEU A 77 2.39 -0.15 -3.97
CA LEU A 77 1.91 -1.53 -3.93
C LEU A 77 0.67 -1.65 -4.80
N PHE A 78 0.77 -2.44 -5.87
CA PHE A 78 -0.34 -2.69 -6.78
C PHE A 78 -0.30 -4.08 -7.37
N PHE A 79 -1.45 -4.50 -7.89
CA PHE A 79 -1.63 -5.72 -8.63
C PHE A 79 -1.64 -5.42 -10.13
N ASP A 80 -0.72 -6.01 -10.88
CA ASP A 80 -0.70 -5.95 -12.35
C ASP A 80 -0.19 -7.28 -12.90
N MET A 81 -0.94 -7.88 -13.83
CA MET A 81 -0.60 -9.13 -14.52
C MET A 81 0.07 -8.93 -15.89
N GLY A 82 0.24 -7.68 -16.36
CA GLY A 82 0.42 -7.38 -17.79
C GLY A 82 1.71 -6.69 -18.24
N HIS A 83 2.47 -6.00 -17.38
CA HIS A 83 3.63 -5.20 -17.84
C HIS A 83 4.97 -5.86 -17.47
N SER A 84 5.50 -6.70 -18.36
CA SER A 84 6.89 -7.21 -18.25
C SER A 84 7.94 -6.23 -18.78
N GLU A 85 7.53 -5.15 -19.44
CA GLU A 85 8.44 -4.20 -20.12
C GLU A 85 8.93 -3.05 -19.22
N GLY A 86 8.49 -3.01 -17.95
CA GLY A 86 8.82 -1.96 -16.99
C GLY A 86 7.86 -0.78 -17.04
N TYR A 87 8.00 0.13 -16.08
CA TYR A 87 7.20 1.35 -15.99
C TYR A 87 8.11 2.56 -16.18
N ASP A 88 7.65 3.55 -16.94
CA ASP A 88 8.34 4.84 -17.02
C ASP A 88 7.98 5.68 -15.80
N VAL A 89 8.99 6.03 -15.01
CA VAL A 89 8.83 6.75 -13.74
C VAL A 89 9.26 8.19 -13.95
N VAL A 90 8.27 9.04 -14.17
CA VAL A 90 8.45 10.49 -14.31
C VAL A 90 7.78 11.19 -13.16
N VAL A 91 8.45 12.19 -12.57
CA VAL A 91 7.87 12.97 -11.47
C VAL A 91 6.94 14.04 -12.02
N ARG A 92 5.75 14.11 -11.43
CA ARG A 92 4.68 15.06 -11.74
C ARG A 92 4.44 15.95 -10.53
N ALA A 93 4.29 17.25 -10.75
CA ALA A 93 4.03 18.22 -9.69
C ALA A 93 2.78 19.07 -9.99
N ASP A 94 2.16 19.61 -8.94
CA ASP A 94 1.14 20.66 -9.10
C ASP A 94 1.82 21.96 -9.59
N PRO A 95 1.36 22.57 -10.69
CA PRO A 95 1.89 23.85 -11.17
C PRO A 95 1.80 24.99 -10.15
N ASN A 96 0.82 24.93 -9.25
CA ASN A 96 0.57 25.95 -8.24
C ASN A 96 1.30 25.68 -6.93
N ASP A 97 1.73 24.44 -6.69
CA ASP A 97 2.48 24.03 -5.50
C ASP A 97 3.54 22.98 -5.87
N PRO A 98 4.75 23.42 -6.25
CA PRO A 98 5.80 22.52 -6.73
C PRO A 98 6.39 21.60 -5.64
N THR A 99 5.96 21.75 -4.38
CA THR A 99 6.33 20.83 -3.29
C THR A 99 5.45 19.59 -3.26
N GLN A 100 4.28 19.62 -3.92
CA GLN A 100 3.39 18.48 -4.06
C GLN A 100 3.74 17.70 -5.32
N VAL A 101 4.45 16.60 -5.13
CA VAL A 101 4.95 15.74 -6.21
C VAL A 101 4.43 14.31 -6.09
N THR A 102 4.26 13.66 -7.24
CA THR A 102 3.92 12.24 -7.39
C THR A 102 4.67 11.67 -8.60
N THR A 103 4.47 10.40 -8.90
CA THR A 103 5.01 9.75 -10.10
C THR A 103 3.90 9.44 -11.10
N THR A 104 4.24 9.37 -12.38
CA THR A 104 3.34 8.86 -13.44
C THR A 104 2.72 7.52 -13.06
N VAL A 105 3.54 6.58 -12.57
CA VAL A 105 3.08 5.27 -12.09
C VAL A 105 2.10 5.40 -10.93
N GLY A 106 2.35 6.32 -9.99
CA GLY A 106 1.45 6.60 -8.87
C GLY A 106 0.05 7.03 -9.31
N LEU A 107 -0.04 7.85 -10.37
CA LEU A 107 -1.29 8.35 -10.94
C LEU A 107 -2.00 7.33 -11.84
N GLU A 108 -1.26 6.67 -12.73
CA GLU A 108 -1.80 5.69 -13.68
C GLU A 108 -2.33 4.44 -12.97
N MET A 109 -1.54 3.90 -12.05
CA MET A 109 -1.88 2.69 -11.29
C MET A 109 -2.66 3.02 -9.99
N PHE A 110 -3.16 4.25 -9.84
CA PHE A 110 -3.85 4.67 -8.61
C PHE A 110 -4.97 3.71 -8.21
N TRP A 111 -5.83 3.33 -9.15
CA TRP A 111 -6.95 2.44 -8.87
C TRP A 111 -6.50 1.02 -8.52
N ASP A 112 -5.50 0.49 -9.21
CA ASP A 112 -4.95 -0.84 -8.91
C ASP A 112 -4.34 -0.86 -7.51
N ARG A 113 -3.68 0.22 -7.08
CA ARG A 113 -3.19 0.38 -5.71
C ARG A 113 -4.32 0.43 -4.69
N VAL A 114 -5.37 1.21 -4.95
CA VAL A 114 -6.54 1.31 -4.07
C VAL A 114 -7.22 -0.05 -3.92
N ILE A 115 -7.48 -0.74 -5.03
CA ILE A 115 -8.14 -2.04 -5.04
C ILE A 115 -7.28 -3.07 -4.31
N THR A 116 -5.97 -3.09 -4.58
CA THR A 116 -5.04 -4.01 -3.93
C THR A 116 -5.06 -3.82 -2.42
N LEU A 117 -4.89 -2.58 -1.94
CA LEU A 117 -4.92 -2.28 -0.51
C LEU A 117 -6.29 -2.65 0.10
N ALA A 118 -7.39 -2.31 -0.57
CA ALA A 118 -8.73 -2.63 -0.09
C ALA A 118 -8.98 -4.14 0.03
N VAL A 119 -8.52 -4.94 -0.95
CA VAL A 119 -8.63 -6.40 -0.93
C VAL A 119 -7.84 -6.98 0.23
N PHE A 120 -6.57 -6.57 0.42
CA PHE A 120 -5.75 -7.08 1.52
C PHE A 120 -6.32 -6.70 2.90
N LEU A 121 -6.73 -5.45 3.09
CA LEU A 121 -7.37 -5.01 4.33
C LEU A 121 -8.69 -5.76 4.58
N GLY A 122 -9.49 -5.98 3.54
CA GLY A 122 -10.72 -6.76 3.61
C GLY A 122 -10.47 -8.20 4.05
N LEU A 123 -9.45 -8.87 3.48
CA LEU A 123 -9.05 -10.22 3.90
C LEU A 123 -8.61 -10.26 5.37
N PHE A 124 -7.86 -9.26 5.85
CA PHE A 124 -7.48 -9.16 7.25
C PHE A 124 -8.69 -8.95 8.16
N VAL A 125 -9.64 -8.08 7.80
CA VAL A 125 -10.87 -7.87 8.57
C VAL A 125 -11.69 -9.17 8.67
N ILE A 126 -11.85 -9.90 7.56
CA ILE A 126 -12.55 -11.20 7.55
C ILE A 126 -11.81 -12.22 8.43
N GLY A 127 -10.48 -12.28 8.35
CA GLY A 127 -9.64 -13.15 9.18
C GLY A 127 -9.74 -12.85 10.67
N ILE A 128 -9.73 -11.57 11.04
CA ILE A 128 -9.92 -11.12 12.43
C ILE A 128 -11.33 -11.48 12.90
N PHE A 129 -12.36 -11.14 12.13
CA PHE A 129 -13.75 -11.38 12.48
C PHE A 129 -14.03 -12.87 12.70
N SER A 130 -13.58 -13.72 11.77
CA SER A 130 -13.73 -15.18 11.89
C SER A 130 -12.99 -15.73 13.12
N SER A 131 -11.79 -15.23 13.41
CA SER A 131 -11.01 -15.62 14.60
C SER A 131 -11.69 -15.22 15.90
N ILE A 132 -12.26 -14.02 15.96
CA ILE A 132 -13.03 -13.54 17.13
C ILE A 132 -14.29 -14.38 17.33
N VAL A 133 -15.06 -14.64 16.26
CA VAL A 133 -16.25 -15.50 16.33
C VAL A 133 -15.88 -16.90 16.83
N GLN A 134 -14.76 -17.45 16.39
CA GLN A 134 -14.27 -18.75 16.86
C GLN A 134 -13.83 -18.73 18.33
N LEU A 135 -13.25 -17.62 18.80
CA LEU A 135 -12.91 -17.43 20.22
C LEU A 135 -14.17 -17.37 21.09
N LEU A 136 -15.21 -16.65 20.65
CA LEU A 136 -16.47 -16.48 21.37
C LEU A 136 -17.31 -17.77 21.42
N LYS A 137 -17.36 -18.54 20.32
CA LYS A 137 -18.09 -19.82 20.30
C LYS A 137 -17.46 -20.90 21.18
N ARG A 138 -16.25 -20.68 21.68
CA ARG A 138 -15.45 -21.66 22.39
C ARG A 138 -15.48 -21.42 23.90
N ASP A 139 -16.68 -21.38 24.45
CA ASP A 139 -16.87 -21.46 25.91
C ASP A 139 -16.63 -22.90 26.42
N PRO A 140 -16.19 -23.05 27.68
CA PRO A 140 -15.67 -24.30 28.21
C PRO A 140 -16.80 -25.34 28.30
N GLN A 141 -16.56 -26.58 27.86
CA GLN A 141 -17.34 -27.69 28.38
C GLN A 141 -17.12 -27.74 29.90
N PRO A 142 -18.18 -27.84 30.74
CA PRO A 142 -17.98 -28.13 32.15
C PRO A 142 -17.22 -29.46 32.24
N ALA A 143 -16.09 -29.43 32.94
CA ALA A 143 -15.36 -30.63 33.27
C ALA A 143 -16.26 -31.49 34.17
N ASN A 144 -16.72 -32.63 33.65
CA ASN A 144 -17.26 -33.72 34.46
C ASN A 144 -16.11 -34.48 35.13
#